data_AF-A0A095EBB4-F1
#
_entry.id   AF-A0A095EBB4-F1
#
_cell.length_a   1.000
_cell.length_b   1.000
_cell.length_c   1.000
_cell.angle_alpha   90.00
_cell.angle_beta   90.00
_cell.angle_gamma   90.00
#
_symmetry.space_group_name_H-M   'P 1'
#
loop_
_entity.id
_entity.type
_entity.pdbx_description
1 polymer ?
#
loop_
_entity_poly.entity_id
_entity_poly.type
_entity_poly.pdbx_seq_one_letter_code
_entity_poly.pdbx_strand_id
1 'polypeptide(L)'
;MSFKDSASNGPFLYPFDPASPLFVLKGILATGTFGAVTGASIGALQSKNPYTLGTNMAINMSIAGLAFFTVREYLVSPFLLIIEATPAHSRRLMEIQLSEKQRSKLPQVTSIGQVRTNRVLDSALAGALTGGVLSATFRGRATFGKAALTSALITSALQLSANQLRVMRLNYLAKNQTRISSLDTVAPSEQEPTATFDALKSSIPSPEPTSPPSLPERLMSSLTKVLPVRKLSNEEYLATLEKKRAEVDKRLKEIDEEEIRMYEWAQKQQQRPT
;
A
#
# COMPACT_ATOMS: atom_id res chain seq x y z
N MET A 1 7.80 -33.80 -28.80
CA MET A 1 8.18 -32.95 -29.95
C MET A 1 7.02 -32.01 -30.22
N SER A 2 7.31 -30.71 -30.36
CA SER A 2 6.38 -29.64 -30.78
C SER A 2 5.38 -29.09 -29.74
N PHE A 3 5.86 -28.14 -28.93
CA PHE A 3 5.07 -26.94 -28.61
C PHE A 3 5.70 -25.79 -29.38
N LYS A 4 5.18 -25.59 -30.59
CA LYS A 4 5.50 -24.48 -31.47
C LYS A 4 4.29 -23.56 -31.47
N ASP A 5 4.03 -22.91 -30.34
CA ASP A 5 3.08 -21.81 -30.27
C ASP A 5 3.87 -20.50 -30.32
N SER A 6 4.19 -20.15 -31.56
CA SER A 6 4.06 -18.79 -32.11
C SER A 6 3.99 -17.66 -31.08
N ALA A 7 5.17 -17.22 -30.62
CA ALA A 7 5.37 -15.82 -30.27
C ALA A 7 5.15 -15.01 -31.56
N SER A 8 3.90 -14.69 -31.83
CA SER A 8 3.52 -13.74 -32.87
C SER A 8 4.15 -12.40 -32.50
N ASN A 9 5.30 -12.12 -33.12
CA ASN A 9 5.85 -10.78 -33.30
C ASN A 9 4.84 -9.98 -34.13
N GLY A 10 3.74 -9.56 -33.50
CA GLY A 10 2.88 -8.52 -34.04
C GLY A 10 3.67 -7.21 -34.04
N PRO A 11 3.53 -6.38 -35.08
CA PRO A 11 4.25 -5.12 -35.15
C PRO A 11 3.73 -4.23 -34.00
N PHE A 12 4.62 -3.81 -33.10
CA PHE A 12 4.35 -2.75 -32.14
C PHE A 12 3.22 -2.99 -31.11
N LEU A 13 2.99 -4.23 -30.67
CA LEU A 13 2.10 -4.48 -29.54
C LEU A 13 2.85 -4.16 -28.23
N TYR A 14 2.69 -2.93 -27.77
CA TYR A 14 3.28 -2.46 -26.50
C TYR A 14 2.92 -3.43 -25.36
N PRO A 15 3.88 -3.82 -24.50
CA PRO A 15 3.59 -4.65 -23.35
C PRO A 15 2.66 -3.88 -22.39
N PHE A 16 1.38 -4.16 -22.50
CA PHE A 16 0.34 -3.53 -21.70
C PHE A 16 0.06 -4.38 -20.46
N ASP A 17 0.11 -3.76 -19.29
CA ASP A 17 -0.23 -4.44 -18.04
C ASP A 17 -1.77 -4.45 -17.89
N PRO A 18 -2.42 -5.63 -17.84
CA PRO A 18 -3.87 -5.72 -17.75
C PRO A 18 -4.43 -5.09 -16.45
N ALA A 19 -3.60 -4.91 -15.42
CA ALA A 19 -4.00 -4.25 -14.18
C ALA A 19 -3.97 -2.71 -14.25
N SER A 20 -3.43 -2.13 -15.33
CA SER A 20 -3.27 -0.68 -15.50
C SER A 20 -4.56 0.13 -15.35
N PRO A 21 -5.72 -0.23 -15.95
CA PRO A 21 -6.95 0.54 -15.80
C PRO A 21 -7.41 0.65 -14.35
N LEU A 22 -7.32 -0.46 -13.61
CA LEU A 22 -7.69 -0.53 -12.21
C LEU A 22 -6.73 0.28 -11.32
N PHE A 23 -5.43 0.28 -11.65
CA PHE A 23 -4.45 1.13 -10.98
C PHE A 23 -4.74 2.62 -11.19
N VAL A 24 -5.04 3.02 -12.43
CA VAL A 24 -5.41 4.41 -12.76
C VAL A 24 -6.67 4.82 -12.00
N LEU A 25 -7.71 3.98 -11.99
CA LEU A 25 -8.95 4.26 -11.26
C LEU A 25 -8.71 4.45 -9.76
N LYS A 26 -7.93 3.57 -9.14
CA LYS A 26 -7.55 3.71 -7.72
C LYS A 26 -6.79 4.99 -7.47
N GLY A 27 -5.87 5.35 -8.37
CA GLY A 27 -5.12 6.60 -8.31
C GLY A 27 -6.03 7.82 -8.33
N ILE A 28 -6.97 7.88 -9.28
CA ILE A 28 -7.93 8.98 -9.42
C ILE A 28 -8.78 9.13 -8.15
N LEU A 29 -9.35 8.03 -7.66
CA LEU A 29 -10.15 8.03 -6.45
C LEU A 29 -9.34 8.51 -5.23
N ALA A 30 -8.10 8.04 -5.08
CA ALA A 30 -7.22 8.47 -4.00
C ALA A 30 -6.86 9.97 -4.08
N THR A 31 -6.57 10.48 -5.29
CA THR A 31 -6.29 11.91 -5.47
C THR A 31 -7.54 12.77 -5.26
N GLY A 32 -8.70 12.29 -5.69
CA GLY A 32 -9.98 12.98 -5.50
C GLY A 32 -10.37 13.07 -4.03
N THR A 33 -10.25 11.98 -3.26
CA THR A 33 -10.51 12.00 -1.81
C THR A 33 -9.51 12.88 -1.07
N PHE A 34 -8.23 12.82 -1.42
CA PHE A 34 -7.23 13.72 -0.85
C PHE A 34 -7.54 15.20 -1.15
N GLY A 35 -7.95 15.50 -2.38
CA GLY A 35 -8.41 16.84 -2.76
C GLY A 35 -9.65 17.29 -1.98
N ALA A 36 -10.63 16.40 -1.80
CA ALA A 36 -11.84 16.66 -1.02
C ALA A 36 -11.54 16.99 0.44
N VAL A 37 -10.72 16.16 1.10
CA VAL A 37 -10.33 16.36 2.50
C VAL A 37 -9.55 17.66 2.66
N THR A 38 -8.60 17.92 1.75
CA THR A 38 -7.82 19.17 1.77
C THR A 38 -8.72 20.39 1.57
N GLY A 39 -9.61 20.37 0.58
CA GLY A 39 -10.54 21.47 0.30
C GLY A 39 -11.53 21.70 1.44
N ALA A 40 -12.08 20.64 2.03
CA ALA A 40 -12.97 20.73 3.18
C ALA A 40 -12.26 21.32 4.41
N SER A 41 -11.02 20.88 4.67
CA SER A 41 -10.19 21.38 5.77
C SER A 41 -9.90 22.88 5.62
N ILE A 42 -9.50 23.32 4.42
CA ILE A 42 -9.27 24.74 4.14
C ILE A 42 -10.59 25.53 4.25
N GLY A 43 -11.70 24.97 3.78
CA GLY A 43 -13.01 25.62 3.84
C GLY A 43 -13.45 25.86 5.28
N ALA A 44 -13.27 24.87 6.15
CA ALA A 44 -13.54 24.98 7.59
C ALA A 44 -12.66 26.05 8.25
N LEU A 45 -11.36 26.07 7.95
CA LEU A 45 -10.42 27.06 8.51
C LEU A 45 -10.72 28.49 8.04
N GLN A 46 -11.23 28.66 6.81
CA GLN A 46 -11.57 29.97 6.25
C GLN A 46 -13.01 30.42 6.54
N SER A 47 -13.78 29.69 7.34
CA SER A 47 -15.21 29.96 7.60
C SER A 47 -16.06 30.07 6.32
N LYS A 48 -15.68 29.33 5.27
CA LYS A 48 -16.45 29.19 4.02
C LYS A 48 -17.18 27.84 4.03
N ASN A 49 -18.12 27.64 3.11
CA ASN A 49 -18.79 26.35 2.99
C ASN A 49 -17.77 25.23 2.65
N PRO A 50 -17.49 24.29 3.57
CA PRO A 50 -16.46 23.27 3.38
C PRO A 50 -16.85 22.26 2.28
N TYR A 51 -18.14 22.08 2.03
CA TYR A 51 -18.63 21.16 1.00
C TYR A 51 -18.34 21.70 -0.41
N THR A 52 -18.59 22.98 -0.67
CA THR A 52 -18.33 23.60 -1.98
C THR A 52 -16.83 23.61 -2.29
N LEU A 53 -15.99 23.98 -1.31
CA LEU A 53 -14.54 24.01 -1.54
C LEU A 53 -13.97 22.60 -1.66
N GLY A 54 -14.44 21.65 -0.85
CA GLY A 54 -14.07 20.24 -0.92
C GLY A 54 -14.41 19.61 -2.27
N THR A 55 -15.65 19.77 -2.75
CA THR A 55 -16.10 19.22 -4.04
C THR A 55 -15.33 19.81 -5.22
N ASN A 56 -15.16 21.13 -5.28
CA ASN A 56 -14.37 21.78 -6.35
C ASN A 56 -12.92 21.29 -6.37
N MET A 57 -12.29 21.16 -5.19
CA MET A 57 -10.93 20.65 -5.08
C MET A 57 -10.83 19.17 -5.45
N ALA A 58 -11.84 18.36 -5.09
CA ALA A 58 -11.92 16.94 -5.43
C ALA A 58 -12.00 16.74 -6.95
N ILE A 59 -12.85 17.50 -7.64
CA ILE A 59 -12.99 17.43 -9.11
C ILE A 59 -11.68 17.83 -9.79
N ASN A 60 -11.11 18.96 -9.40
CA ASN A 60 -9.85 19.44 -9.97
C ASN A 60 -8.69 18.46 -9.74
N MET A 61 -8.59 17.88 -8.54
CA MET A 61 -7.56 16.87 -8.24
C MET A 61 -7.83 15.54 -8.95
N SER A 62 -9.09 15.17 -9.18
CA SER A 62 -9.43 13.95 -9.94
C SER A 62 -9.05 14.09 -11.42
N ILE A 63 -9.28 15.26 -12.03
CA ILE A 63 -8.87 15.54 -13.42
C ILE A 63 -7.35 15.54 -13.54
N ALA A 64 -6.65 16.22 -12.61
CA ALA A 64 -5.19 16.21 -12.57
C ALA A 64 -4.62 14.79 -12.34
N GLY A 65 -5.25 14.01 -11.45
CA GLY A 65 -4.92 12.62 -11.18
C GLY A 65 -5.13 11.75 -12.42
N LEU A 66 -6.26 11.89 -13.12
CA LEU A 66 -6.55 11.17 -14.36
C LEU A 66 -5.47 11.45 -15.41
N ALA A 67 -5.15 12.72 -15.66
CA ALA A 67 -4.10 13.08 -16.62
C ALA A 67 -2.74 12.49 -16.22
N PHE A 68 -2.35 12.60 -14.94
CA PHE A 68 -1.10 12.07 -14.46
C PHE A 68 -1.00 10.54 -14.57
N PHE A 69 -1.99 9.81 -14.06
CA PHE A 69 -1.97 8.35 -14.04
C PHE A 69 -2.12 7.75 -15.44
N THR A 70 -2.89 8.38 -16.33
CA THR A 70 -2.98 7.94 -17.73
C THR A 70 -1.67 8.13 -18.47
N VAL A 71 -1.06 9.33 -18.39
CA VAL A 71 0.26 9.57 -19.00
C VAL A 71 1.32 8.63 -18.43
N ARG A 72 1.32 8.43 -17.11
CA ARG A 72 2.28 7.52 -16.46
C ARG A 72 2.15 6.08 -16.95
N GLU A 73 0.94 5.54 -16.94
CA GLU A 73 0.73 4.11 -17.14
C GLU A 73 0.63 3.72 -18.62
N TYR A 74 0.12 4.61 -19.49
CA TYR A 74 -0.09 4.32 -20.91
C TYR A 74 0.98 4.90 -21.83
N LEU A 75 1.73 5.93 -21.42
CA LEU A 75 2.80 6.52 -22.24
C LEU A 75 4.17 6.25 -21.64
N VAL A 76 4.40 6.65 -20.40
CA VAL A 76 5.74 6.65 -19.80
C VAL A 76 6.20 5.24 -19.42
N SER A 77 5.38 4.48 -18.69
CA SER A 77 5.78 3.13 -18.26
C SER A 77 6.05 2.19 -19.44
N PRO A 78 5.21 2.12 -20.50
CA PRO A 78 5.51 1.27 -21.64
C PRO A 78 6.77 1.74 -22.39
N PHE A 79 7.00 3.05 -22.49
CA PHE A 79 8.22 3.61 -23.09
C PHE A 79 9.50 3.25 -22.31
N LEU A 80 9.47 3.35 -20.99
CA LEU A 80 10.61 2.99 -20.14
C LEU A 80 10.89 1.49 -20.10
N LEU A 81 9.85 0.66 -20.30
CA LEU A 81 10.01 -0.79 -20.43
C LEU A 81 10.77 -1.16 -21.71
N ILE A 82 10.50 -0.48 -22.83
CA ILE A 82 11.20 -0.72 -24.11
C ILE A 82 12.69 -0.38 -24.01
N ILE A 83 13.02 0.70 -23.31
CA ILE A 83 14.41 1.18 -23.20
C ILE A 83 15.19 0.40 -22.12
N GLU A 84 14.51 -0.45 -21.34
CA GLU A 84 15.11 -1.12 -20.17
C GLU A 84 15.87 -0.16 -19.26
N ALA A 85 15.34 1.06 -19.08
CA ALA A 85 16.07 2.18 -18.51
C ALA A 85 16.58 1.93 -17.08
N THR A 86 16.00 0.97 -16.36
CA THR A 86 16.50 0.54 -15.05
C THR A 86 16.40 -0.97 -14.87
N PRO A 87 17.23 -1.58 -13.99
CA PRO A 87 17.17 -3.01 -13.69
C PRO A 87 15.81 -3.49 -13.15
N ALA A 88 15.02 -2.58 -12.58
CA ALA A 88 13.66 -2.86 -12.13
C ALA A 88 12.68 -3.05 -13.31
N HIS A 89 12.92 -2.36 -14.43
CA HIS A 89 12.08 -2.46 -15.62
C HIS A 89 12.33 -3.77 -16.38
N SER A 90 13.58 -4.20 -16.53
CA SER A 90 13.89 -5.51 -17.13
C SER A 90 13.26 -6.66 -16.33
N ARG A 91 13.22 -6.56 -14.99
CA ARG A 91 12.49 -7.53 -14.14
C ARG A 91 10.99 -7.49 -14.36
N ARG A 92 10.38 -6.31 -14.43
CA ARG A 92 8.93 -6.18 -14.69
C ARG A 92 8.56 -6.71 -16.07
N LEU A 93 9.41 -6.51 -17.07
CA LEU A 93 9.23 -7.07 -18.41
C LEU A 93 9.27 -8.60 -18.37
N MET A 94 10.21 -9.20 -17.63
CA MET A 94 10.22 -10.64 -17.37
C MET A 94 8.95 -11.11 -16.64
N GLU A 95 8.48 -10.37 -15.63
CA GLU A 95 7.23 -10.69 -14.92
C GLU A 95 5.99 -10.62 -15.81
N ILE A 96 5.97 -9.74 -16.81
CA ILE A 96 4.87 -9.62 -17.78
C ILE A 96 4.94 -10.74 -18.82
N GLN A 97 6.14 -11.17 -19.21
CA GLN A 97 6.34 -12.25 -20.18
C GLN A 97 6.18 -13.66 -19.60
N LEU A 98 6.44 -13.85 -18.31
CA LEU A 98 6.31 -15.15 -17.63
C LEU A 98 4.86 -15.42 -17.20
N SER A 99 4.36 -16.60 -17.55
CA SER A 99 3.01 -17.08 -17.21
C SER A 99 2.76 -17.00 -15.69
N GLU A 100 1.52 -16.72 -15.28
CA GLU A 100 1.11 -16.53 -13.88
C GLU A 100 1.50 -17.72 -12.96
N LYS A 101 1.58 -18.94 -13.51
CA LYS A 101 2.06 -20.14 -12.80
C LYS A 101 3.57 -20.16 -12.53
N GLN A 102 4.37 -19.39 -13.28
CA GLN A 102 5.81 -19.24 -13.09
C GLN A 102 6.17 -18.02 -12.23
N ARG A 103 5.28 -17.02 -12.13
CA ARG A 103 5.45 -15.84 -11.26
C ARG A 103 5.68 -16.19 -9.79
N SER A 104 5.04 -17.26 -9.30
CA SER A 104 5.16 -17.69 -7.90
C SER A 104 6.47 -18.43 -7.58
N LYS A 105 7.25 -18.82 -8.59
CA LYS A 105 8.49 -19.61 -8.42
C LYS A 105 9.78 -18.77 -8.54
N LEU A 106 9.70 -17.50 -8.92
CA LEU A 106 10.87 -16.64 -9.02
C LEU A 106 11.30 -16.20 -7.61
N PRO A 107 12.56 -16.42 -7.19
CA PRO A 107 13.05 -15.91 -5.93
C PRO A 107 13.02 -14.38 -5.96
N GLN A 108 12.05 -13.82 -5.24
CA GLN A 108 11.77 -12.37 -5.19
C GLN A 108 12.79 -11.65 -4.29
N VAL A 109 14.09 -11.85 -4.53
CA VAL A 109 15.15 -11.12 -3.82
C VAL A 109 15.23 -9.71 -4.42
N THR A 110 14.27 -8.89 -4.01
CA THR A 110 14.27 -7.47 -4.33
C THR A 110 15.14 -6.78 -3.29
N SER A 111 16.27 -6.23 -3.72
CA SER A 111 17.11 -5.44 -2.82
C SER A 111 16.29 -4.27 -2.27
N ILE A 112 16.34 -4.03 -0.95
CA ILE A 112 15.61 -2.94 -0.29
C ILE A 112 15.91 -1.59 -0.97
N GLY A 113 17.14 -1.40 -1.46
CA GLY A 113 17.53 -0.22 -2.23
C GLY A 113 16.69 -0.05 -3.50
N GLN A 114 16.44 -1.13 -4.25
CA GLN A 114 15.61 -1.11 -5.46
C GLN A 114 14.14 -0.83 -5.15
N VAL A 115 13.62 -1.31 -4.01
CA VAL A 115 12.25 -0.99 -3.57
C VAL A 115 12.08 0.51 -3.33
N ARG A 116 13.12 1.18 -2.80
CA ARG A 116 13.08 2.62 -2.51
C ARG A 116 13.00 3.48 -3.77
N THR A 117 13.68 3.09 -4.84
CA THR A 117 13.74 3.85 -6.09
C THR A 117 12.73 3.39 -7.15
N ASN A 118 11.90 2.39 -6.82
CA ASN A 118 10.97 1.80 -7.76
C ASN A 118 9.96 2.82 -8.33
N ARG A 119 9.83 2.87 -9.65
CA ARG A 119 8.95 3.77 -10.44
C ARG A 119 9.10 5.27 -10.15
N VAL A 120 10.20 5.71 -9.53
CA VAL A 120 10.45 7.14 -9.29
C VAL A 120 10.63 7.88 -10.61
N LEU A 121 11.36 7.28 -11.56
CA LEU A 121 11.57 7.84 -12.89
C LEU A 121 10.24 7.95 -13.68
N ASP A 122 9.40 6.91 -13.65
CA ASP A 122 8.09 6.91 -14.29
C ASP A 122 7.23 8.08 -13.77
N SER A 123 7.20 8.24 -12.45
CA SER A 123 6.46 9.32 -11.79
C SER A 123 7.04 10.69 -12.15
N ALA A 124 8.36 10.83 -12.16
CA ALA A 124 9.04 12.08 -12.50
C ALA A 124 8.73 12.54 -13.93
N LEU A 125 8.86 11.62 -14.90
CA LEU A 125 8.59 11.91 -16.32
C LEU A 125 7.10 12.16 -16.57
N ALA A 126 6.22 11.35 -15.97
CA ALA A 126 4.78 11.55 -16.10
C ALA A 126 4.34 12.88 -15.45
N GLY A 127 4.93 13.21 -14.30
CA GLY A 127 4.76 14.49 -13.63
C GLY A 127 5.18 15.64 -14.52
N ALA A 128 6.41 15.58 -15.06
CA ALA A 128 6.96 16.58 -15.96
C ALA A 128 6.07 16.84 -17.16
N LEU A 129 5.64 15.78 -17.85
CA LEU A 129 4.78 15.87 -19.02
C LEU A 129 3.41 16.44 -18.65
N THR A 130 2.77 15.89 -17.62
CA THR A 130 1.43 16.32 -17.20
C THR A 130 1.44 17.77 -16.72
N GLY A 131 2.35 18.13 -15.81
CA GLY A 131 2.46 19.48 -15.27
C GLY A 131 2.90 20.50 -16.33
N GLY A 132 3.81 20.11 -17.22
CA GLY A 132 4.24 20.92 -18.35
C GLY A 132 3.09 21.22 -19.31
N VAL A 133 2.38 20.19 -19.80
CA VAL A 133 1.25 20.34 -20.73
C VAL A 133 0.09 21.12 -20.08
N LEU A 134 -0.25 20.80 -18.84
CA LEU A 134 -1.33 21.47 -18.11
C LEU A 134 -1.00 22.96 -17.88
N SER A 135 0.24 23.30 -17.54
CA SER A 135 0.64 24.70 -17.41
C SER A 135 0.70 25.40 -18.77
N ALA A 136 1.19 24.73 -19.82
CA ALA A 136 1.28 25.32 -21.16
C ALA A 136 -0.11 25.66 -21.74
N THR A 137 -1.10 24.81 -21.46
CA THR A 137 -2.49 25.00 -21.92
C THR A 137 -3.20 26.13 -21.18
N PHE A 138 -3.03 26.26 -19.85
CA PHE A 138 -3.72 27.29 -19.07
C PHE A 138 -2.96 28.61 -18.91
N ARG A 139 -1.63 28.59 -18.94
CA ARG A 139 -0.77 29.76 -18.65
C ARG A 139 0.20 30.09 -19.78
N GLY A 140 0.12 29.38 -20.89
CA GLY A 140 0.94 29.61 -22.09
C GLY A 140 2.26 28.83 -22.11
N ARG A 141 2.79 28.65 -23.33
CA ARG A 141 3.95 27.78 -23.64
C ARG A 141 5.22 28.11 -22.87
N ALA A 142 5.44 29.38 -22.53
CA ALA A 142 6.61 29.82 -21.77
C ALA A 142 6.68 29.22 -20.35
N THR A 143 5.56 28.75 -19.80
CA THR A 143 5.52 28.14 -18.46
C THR A 143 5.81 26.64 -18.44
N PHE A 144 5.88 25.98 -19.61
CA PHE A 144 6.06 24.54 -19.72
C PHE A 144 7.27 24.03 -18.93
N GLY A 145 8.46 24.59 -19.17
CA GLY A 145 9.70 24.08 -18.57
C GLY A 145 9.73 24.21 -17.04
N LYS A 146 9.27 25.35 -16.51
CA LYS A 146 9.21 25.58 -15.06
C LYS A 146 8.21 24.64 -14.38
N ALA A 147 7.02 24.49 -14.98
CA ALA A 147 5.98 23.61 -14.44
C ALA A 147 6.34 22.12 -14.56
N ALA A 148 7.00 21.72 -15.65
CA ALA A 148 7.50 20.37 -15.85
C ALA A 148 8.53 20.00 -14.77
N LEU A 149 9.49 20.89 -14.50
CA LEU A 149 10.50 20.63 -13.47
C LEU A 149 9.89 20.53 -12.07
N THR A 150 9.02 21.47 -11.69
CA THR A 150 8.41 21.46 -10.34
C THR A 150 7.51 20.25 -10.14
N SER A 151 6.70 19.90 -11.13
CA SER A 151 5.85 18.70 -11.08
C SER A 151 6.67 17.41 -11.05
N ALA A 152 7.78 17.32 -11.78
CA ALA A 152 8.70 16.18 -11.71
C ALA A 152 9.29 16.00 -10.30
N LEU A 153 9.70 17.10 -9.66
CA LEU A 153 10.23 17.06 -8.30
C LEU A 153 9.17 16.65 -7.27
N ILE A 154 7.96 17.22 -7.35
CA ILE A 154 6.85 16.89 -6.46
C ILE A 154 6.48 15.41 -6.59
N THR A 155 6.32 14.92 -7.83
CA THR A 155 5.92 13.53 -8.08
C THR A 155 7.03 12.54 -7.71
N SER A 156 8.31 12.90 -7.89
CA SER A 156 9.45 12.11 -7.40
C SER A 156 9.44 12.02 -5.88
N ALA A 157 9.25 13.14 -5.18
CA ALA A 157 9.19 13.17 -3.72
C ALA A 157 8.02 12.32 -3.19
N LEU A 158 6.83 12.47 -3.77
CA LEU A 158 5.66 11.66 -3.41
C LEU A 158 5.89 10.17 -3.64
N GLN A 159 6.50 9.79 -4.77
CA GLN A 159 6.81 8.40 -5.07
C GLN A 159 7.85 7.83 -4.10
N LEU A 160 8.89 8.60 -3.76
CA LEU A 160 9.86 8.21 -2.75
C LEU A 160 9.20 8.02 -1.38
N SER A 161 8.33 8.94 -0.96
CA SER A 161 7.58 8.80 0.30
C SER A 161 6.71 7.53 0.32
N ALA A 162 5.98 7.26 -0.76
CA ALA A 162 5.18 6.03 -0.88
C ALA A 162 6.07 4.76 -0.81
N ASN A 163 7.24 4.79 -1.45
CA ASN A 163 8.19 3.68 -1.41
C ASN A 163 8.79 3.49 -0.01
N GLN A 164 9.09 4.58 0.72
CA GLN A 164 9.56 4.51 2.11
C GLN A 164 8.50 3.93 3.04
N LEU A 165 7.23 4.33 2.90
CA LEU A 165 6.12 3.74 3.66
C LEU A 165 5.99 2.24 3.38
N ARG A 166 6.20 1.82 2.12
CA ARG A 166 6.20 0.41 1.75
C ARG A 166 7.35 -0.35 2.43
N VAL A 167 8.56 0.20 2.41
CA VAL A 167 9.72 -0.42 3.10
C VAL A 167 9.48 -0.47 4.61
N MET A 168 8.92 0.58 5.21
CA MET A 168 8.57 0.60 6.64
C MET A 168 7.58 -0.51 6.98
N ARG A 169 6.53 -0.69 6.16
CA ARG A 169 5.55 -1.77 6.32
C ARG A 169 6.22 -3.14 6.20
N LEU A 170 7.10 -3.35 5.22
CA LEU A 170 7.81 -4.62 5.04
C LEU A 170 8.70 -4.93 6.26
N ASN A 171 9.42 -3.94 6.77
CA ASN A 171 10.24 -4.09 7.98
C ASN A 171 9.39 -4.41 9.21
N TYR A 172 8.23 -3.78 9.34
CA TYR A 172 7.29 -4.05 10.43
C TYR A 172 6.75 -5.49 10.39
N LEU A 173 6.35 -5.96 9.20
CA LEU A 173 5.88 -7.34 9.02
C LEU A 173 6.99 -8.37 9.24
N ALA A 174 8.20 -8.11 8.75
CA ALA A 174 9.35 -9.00 8.96
C ALA A 174 9.69 -9.14 10.45
N LYS A 175 9.68 -8.04 11.20
CA LYS A 175 9.93 -8.06 12.65
C LYS A 175 8.88 -8.88 13.42
N ASN A 176 7.62 -8.82 13.00
CA ASN A 176 6.55 -9.61 13.61
C ASN A 176 6.67 -11.10 13.26
N GLN A 177 7.06 -11.43 12.02
CA GLN A 177 7.28 -12.83 11.61
C GLN A 177 8.41 -13.49 12.42
N THR A 178 9.54 -12.80 12.61
CA THR A 178 10.66 -13.32 13.41
C THR A 178 10.26 -13.58 14.87
N ARG A 179 9.41 -12.73 15.45
CA ARG A 179 8.90 -12.92 16.82
C ARG A 179 7.99 -14.13 16.96
N ILE A 180 7.17 -14.41 15.95
CA ILE A 180 6.26 -15.57 15.95
C ILE A 180 7.08 -16.85 15.79
N SER A 181 8.03 -16.90 14.85
CA SER A 181 8.88 -18.09 14.66
C SER A 181 9.79 -18.41 15.85
N SER A 182 10.15 -17.43 16.69
CA SER A 182 10.91 -17.67 17.92
C SER A 182 10.09 -18.26 19.07
N LEU A 183 8.76 -18.24 19.00
CA LEU A 183 7.88 -18.80 20.05
C LEU A 183 7.53 -20.28 19.81
N ASP A 184 7.62 -20.76 18.57
CA ASP A 184 7.33 -22.17 18.21
C ASP A 184 8.55 -23.10 18.30
N THR A 185 9.72 -22.60 18.74
CA THR A 185 10.89 -23.44 19.07
C THR A 185 10.91 -23.75 20.56
N VAL A 186 9.84 -24.36 21.07
CA VAL A 186 9.88 -25.16 22.29
C VAL A 186 9.67 -26.61 21.85
N ALA A 187 10.74 -27.21 21.33
CA ALA A 187 10.82 -28.66 21.26
C ALA A 187 10.92 -29.19 22.71
N PRO A 188 10.23 -30.29 23.07
CA PRO A 188 10.34 -30.89 24.38
C PRO A 188 11.70 -31.60 24.48
N SER A 189 12.67 -30.91 25.09
CA SER A 189 13.89 -31.54 25.57
C SER A 189 13.55 -32.30 26.86
N GLU A 190 13.24 -33.59 26.75
CA GLU A 190 13.39 -34.52 27.86
C GLU A 190 14.88 -34.59 28.22
N GLN A 191 15.29 -33.92 29.29
CA GLN A 191 16.52 -34.27 30.01
C GLN A 191 16.43 -33.84 31.49
N GLU A 192 16.77 -34.79 32.35
CA GLU A 192 16.54 -34.91 33.78
C GLU A 192 17.09 -33.80 34.69
N PRO A 193 16.57 -33.70 35.94
CA PRO A 193 16.93 -32.67 36.89
C PRO A 193 18.14 -33.07 37.74
N THR A 194 19.27 -32.37 37.61
CA THR A 194 20.31 -32.38 38.64
C THR A 194 20.28 -31.05 39.37
N ALA A 195 19.76 -31.10 40.59
CA ALA A 195 19.76 -30.00 41.53
C ALA A 195 21.19 -29.60 41.90
N THR A 196 21.53 -28.33 41.74
CA THR A 196 22.53 -27.68 42.58
C THR A 196 22.07 -26.24 42.81
N PHE A 197 21.50 -26.04 44.01
CA PHE A 197 21.32 -24.73 44.62
C PHE A 197 22.71 -24.15 44.85
N ASP A 198 23.03 -23.04 44.21
CA ASP A 198 24.05 -22.14 44.74
C ASP A 198 23.72 -20.67 44.49
N ALA A 199 23.45 -20.01 45.61
CA ALA A 199 23.70 -18.62 45.93
C ALA A 199 23.34 -17.53 44.91
N LEU A 200 22.16 -16.94 45.15
CA LEU A 200 21.92 -15.50 45.15
C LEU A 200 23.21 -14.67 45.31
N LYS A 201 23.69 -14.07 44.23
CA LYS A 201 24.51 -12.86 44.29
C LYS A 201 23.89 -11.79 43.40
N SER A 202 23.35 -10.81 44.08
CA SER A 202 22.86 -9.53 43.57
C SER A 202 23.86 -8.88 42.61
N SER A 203 23.41 -8.52 41.42
CA SER A 203 23.89 -7.34 40.71
C SER A 203 22.70 -6.67 40.03
N ILE A 204 22.11 -5.75 40.79
CA ILE A 204 21.17 -4.73 40.31
C ILE A 204 21.88 -3.94 39.20
N PRO A 205 21.34 -3.83 37.97
CA PRO A 205 21.87 -2.90 37.00
C PRO A 205 21.56 -1.47 37.46
N SER A 206 22.61 -0.71 37.68
CA SER A 206 22.62 0.73 37.94
C SER A 206 21.79 1.51 36.88
N PRO A 207 20.96 2.49 37.27
CA PRO A 207 20.29 3.37 36.32
C PRO A 207 21.22 4.54 35.96
N GLU A 208 21.71 4.57 34.72
CA GLU A 208 22.44 5.70 34.14
C GLU A 208 22.11 5.83 32.64
N PRO A 209 22.34 6.99 31.99
CA PRO A 209 21.29 7.96 31.67
C PRO A 209 20.87 7.97 30.19
N THR A 210 19.62 8.37 29.99
CA THR A 210 19.09 9.20 28.87
C THR A 210 19.87 9.17 27.55
N SER A 211 19.66 8.14 26.74
CA SER A 211 19.90 8.26 25.30
C SER A 211 18.81 9.17 24.69
N PRO A 212 19.15 10.06 23.74
CA PRO A 212 18.15 10.92 23.11
C PRO A 212 17.13 10.04 22.37
N PRO A 213 15.82 10.29 22.53
CA PRO A 213 14.80 9.45 21.94
C PRO A 213 14.97 9.43 20.43
N SER A 214 14.93 8.23 19.88
CA SER A 214 14.99 7.99 18.45
C SER A 214 13.87 8.78 17.75
N LEU A 215 14.10 9.27 16.52
CA LEU A 215 13.08 10.02 15.75
C LEU A 215 11.67 9.36 15.75
N PRO A 216 11.54 8.02 15.70
CA PRO A 216 10.24 7.35 15.84
C PRO A 216 9.55 7.59 17.20
N GLU A 217 10.30 7.64 18.31
CA GLU A 217 9.75 7.87 19.66
C GLU A 217 9.29 9.32 19.85
N ARG A 218 9.97 10.29 19.22
CA ARG A 218 9.53 11.69 19.19
C ARG A 218 8.22 11.87 18.43
N LEU A 219 8.02 11.09 17.37
CA LEU A 219 6.80 11.13 16.57
C LEU A 219 5.64 10.43 17.29
N MET A 220 5.89 9.28 17.93
CA MET A 220 4.89 8.59 18.76
C MET A 220 4.47 9.40 19.99
N SER A 221 5.40 10.10 20.65
CA SER A 221 5.10 10.99 21.78
C SER A 221 4.38 12.29 21.39
N SER A 222 4.51 12.73 20.14
CA SER A 222 3.72 13.84 19.61
C SER A 222 2.31 13.41 19.20
N LEU A 223 2.15 12.19 18.67
CA LEU A 223 0.85 11.62 18.34
C LEU A 223 -0.02 11.35 19.57
N THR A 224 0.58 10.90 20.69
CA THR A 224 -0.16 10.71 21.96
C THR A 224 -0.57 12.01 22.64
N LYS A 225 0.02 13.16 22.29
CA LYS A 225 -0.43 14.48 22.77
C LYS A 225 -1.64 15.01 21.99
N VAL A 226 -1.79 14.61 20.72
CA VAL A 226 -2.86 15.10 19.84
C VAL A 226 -4.06 14.16 19.84
N LEU A 227 -3.84 12.88 20.12
CA LEU A 227 -4.90 11.88 20.26
C LEU A 227 -4.94 11.42 21.73
N PRO A 228 -6.06 11.59 22.45
CA PRO A 228 -6.25 11.01 23.78
C PRO A 228 -6.38 9.48 23.64
N VAL A 229 -5.25 8.82 23.38
CA VAL A 229 -5.15 7.36 23.36
C VAL A 229 -5.18 6.92 24.83
N ARG A 230 -6.40 6.71 25.32
CA ARG A 230 -6.64 6.05 26.59
C ARG A 230 -5.98 4.67 26.51
N LYS A 231 -4.98 4.41 27.36
CA LYS A 231 -4.38 3.07 27.48
C LYS A 231 -5.50 2.16 27.97
N LEU A 232 -6.02 1.30 27.10
CA LEU A 232 -6.94 0.24 27.49
C LEU A 232 -6.20 -0.62 28.52
N SER A 233 -6.82 -0.86 29.68
CA SER A 233 -6.27 -1.84 30.61
C SER A 233 -6.30 -3.23 29.97
N ASN A 234 -5.44 -4.15 30.40
CA ASN A 234 -5.44 -5.52 29.88
C ASN A 234 -6.83 -6.18 30.00
N GLU A 235 -7.58 -5.82 31.05
CA GLU A 235 -8.95 -6.27 31.28
C GLU A 235 -9.94 -5.68 30.27
N GLU A 236 -9.90 -4.37 30.00
CA GLU A 236 -10.74 -3.74 28.96
C GLU A 236 -10.43 -4.31 27.57
N TYR A 237 -9.16 -4.68 27.32
CA TYR A 237 -8.75 -5.30 26.06
C TYR A 237 -9.33 -6.70 25.91
N LEU A 238 -9.27 -7.52 26.96
CA LEU A 238 -9.90 -8.84 26.97
C LEU A 238 -11.41 -8.76 26.78
N ALA A 239 -12.09 -7.85 27.49
CA ALA A 239 -13.52 -7.61 27.32
C ALA A 239 -13.88 -7.17 25.88
N THR A 240 -13.02 -6.36 25.25
CA THR A 240 -13.19 -5.95 23.86
C THR A 240 -13.01 -7.13 22.89
N LEU A 241 -12.06 -8.02 23.15
CA LEU A 241 -11.85 -9.23 22.34
C LEU A 241 -13.00 -10.22 22.48
N GLU A 242 -13.51 -10.45 23.69
CA GLU A 242 -14.66 -11.31 23.93
C GLU A 242 -15.92 -10.76 23.26
N LYS A 243 -16.15 -9.44 23.32
CA LYS A 243 -17.25 -8.79 22.62
C LYS A 243 -17.15 -8.98 21.10
N LYS A 244 -15.95 -8.81 20.53
CA LYS A 244 -15.71 -9.04 19.09
C LYS A 244 -15.91 -10.50 18.70
N ARG A 245 -15.49 -11.44 19.56
CA ARG A 245 -15.72 -12.88 19.35
C ARG A 245 -17.22 -13.18 19.30
N ALA A 246 -17.98 -12.70 20.28
CA ALA A 246 -19.43 -12.89 20.32
C ALA A 246 -20.15 -12.24 19.12
N GLU A 247 -19.67 -11.09 18.64
CA GLU A 247 -20.20 -10.45 17.43
C GLU A 247 -19.93 -11.27 16.17
N VAL A 248 -18.73 -11.83 16.02
CA VAL A 248 -18.37 -12.69 14.89
C VAL A 248 -19.14 -14.00 14.93
N ASP A 249 -19.26 -14.64 16.09
CA ASP A 249 -20.05 -15.87 16.26
C ASP A 249 -21.53 -15.64 15.93
N LYS A 250 -22.07 -14.46 16.29
CA LYS A 250 -23.41 -14.05 15.90
C LYS A 250 -23.55 -13.90 14.37
N ARG A 251 -22.58 -13.28 13.71
CA ARG A 251 -22.58 -13.11 12.24
C ARG A 251 -22.46 -14.43 11.50
N LEU A 252 -21.66 -15.36 11.99
CA LEU A 252 -21.57 -16.70 11.42
C LEU A 252 -22.91 -17.43 11.48
N LYS A 253 -23.59 -17.36 12.63
CA LYS A 253 -24.92 -17.96 12.78
C LYS A 253 -25.96 -17.33 11.84
N GLU A 254 -25.94 -16.00 11.66
CA GLU A 254 -26.83 -15.31 10.71
C GLU A 254 -26.58 -15.81 9.26
N ILE A 255 -25.32 -16.02 8.89
CA ILE A 255 -24.95 -16.51 7.55
C ILE A 255 -25.41 -17.96 7.35
N ASP A 256 -25.23 -18.84 8.33
CA ASP A 256 -25.67 -20.22 8.26
C ASP A 256 -27.21 -20.32 8.09
N GLU A 257 -27.96 -19.46 8.80
CA GLU A 257 -29.42 -19.37 8.67
C GLU A 257 -29.86 -18.84 7.30
N GLU A 258 -29.13 -17.87 6.73
CA GLU A 258 -29.36 -17.38 5.37
C GLU A 258 -29.06 -18.44 4.31
N GLU A 259 -27.98 -19.20 4.48
CA GLU A 259 -27.60 -20.28 3.57
C GLU A 259 -28.68 -21.38 3.53
N ILE A 260 -29.16 -21.83 4.69
CA ILE A 260 -30.27 -22.80 4.78
C ILE A 260 -31.52 -22.27 4.08
N ARG A 261 -31.88 -21.00 4.31
CA ARG A 261 -33.05 -20.37 3.69
C ARG A 261 -32.93 -20.30 2.17
N MET A 262 -31.74 -20.02 1.65
CA MET A 262 -31.49 -20.03 0.20
C MET A 262 -31.62 -21.43 -0.40
N TYR A 263 -31.09 -22.47 0.27
CA TYR A 263 -31.23 -23.86 -0.18
C TYR A 263 -32.70 -24.30 -0.24
N GLU A 264 -33.48 -23.98 0.79
CA GLU A 264 -34.92 -24.29 0.80
C GLU A 264 -35.68 -23.57 -0.32
N TRP A 265 -35.35 -22.30 -0.57
CA TRP A 265 -35.95 -21.53 -1.66
C TRP A 265 -35.60 -22.12 -3.03
N ALA A 266 -34.35 -22.53 -3.24
CA ALA A 266 -33.90 -23.16 -4.48
C ALA A 266 -34.61 -24.50 -4.74
N GLN A 267 -34.77 -25.34 -3.72
CA GLN A 267 -35.52 -26.60 -3.84
C GLN A 267 -37.00 -26.38 -4.17
N LYS A 268 -37.65 -25.37 -3.56
CA LYS A 268 -39.04 -25.02 -3.88
C LYS A 268 -39.24 -24.58 -5.34
N GLN A 269 -38.25 -23.89 -5.93
CA GLN A 269 -38.30 -23.50 -7.34
C GLN A 269 -38.18 -24.70 -8.27
N GLN A 270 -37.33 -25.68 -7.94
CA GLN A 270 -37.18 -26.91 -8.74
C GLN A 270 -38.44 -27.80 -8.73
N GLN A 271 -39.24 -27.73 -7.66
CA GLN A 271 -40.45 -28.53 -7.52
C GLN A 271 -41.70 -27.90 -8.15
N ARG A 272 -41.64 -26.67 -8.69
CA ARG A 272 -42.77 -26.08 -9.41
C ARG A 272 -42.88 -26.71 -10.81
N PRO A 273 -43.91 -27.54 -11.10
CA PRO A 273 -44.10 -28.05 -12.45
C PRO A 273 -44.42 -26.88 -13.39
N THR A 274 -43.69 -26.83 -14.52
CA THR A 274 -43.94 -25.92 -15.65
C THR A 274 -45.25 -26.24 -16.34
#